data_AF-A0A943D1V1-F1
#
_entry.id   AF-A0A943D1V1-F1
#
_cell.length_a   1.000
_cell.length_b   1.000
_cell.length_c   1.000
_cell.angle_alpha   90.00
_cell.angle_beta   90.00
_cell.angle_gamma   90.00
#
_symmetry.space_group_name_H-M   'P 1'
#
loop_
_entity.id
_entity.type
_entity.pdbx_description
1 polymer ?
#
loop_
_entity_poly.entity_id
_entity_poly.type
_entity_poly.pdbx_seq_one_letter_code
_entity_poly.pdbx_strand_id
1 'polypeptide(L)'
;MKIKLTDLIRVLNENVLENNTCIEMNFCIDDDLEHEDCWLGKRVDKDNNKEIYWYGLVEDGTQAYYYDCLDDLLSAKVFKDNDIRDIWGRVTWYSLNGCDVEEMIRYIEF
;
A
#
# COMPACT_ATOMS: atom_id res chain seq x y z
N MET A 1 4.66 0.99 -14.24
CA MET A 1 5.44 2.19 -13.86
C MET A 1 6.05 1.98 -12.48
N LYS A 2 7.29 2.42 -12.23
CA LYS A 2 7.99 2.17 -10.94
C LYS A 2 8.13 3.48 -10.15
N ILE A 3 7.27 3.66 -9.15
CA ILE A 3 7.44 4.73 -8.17
C ILE A 3 8.53 4.35 -7.16
N LYS A 4 9.23 5.34 -6.61
CA LYS A 4 10.25 5.06 -5.58
C LYS A 4 9.54 4.70 -4.28
N LEU A 5 10.13 3.78 -3.53
CA LEU A 5 9.63 3.40 -2.21
C LEU A 5 9.48 4.63 -1.29
N THR A 6 10.37 5.61 -1.44
CA THR A 6 10.31 6.89 -0.72
C THR A 6 9.04 7.69 -1.00
N ASP A 7 8.50 7.62 -2.21
CA ASP A 7 7.28 8.33 -2.57
C ASP A 7 6.07 7.61 -1.95
N LEU A 8 6.06 6.27 -1.94
CA LEU A 8 5.04 5.50 -1.21
C LEU A 8 5.07 5.85 0.28
N ILE A 9 6.26 5.85 0.90
CA ILE A 9 6.44 6.21 2.31
C ILE A 9 5.89 7.61 2.57
N ARG A 10 6.16 8.58 1.68
CA ARG A 10 5.63 9.94 1.80
C ARG A 10 4.10 9.93 1.79
N VAL A 11 3.48 9.24 0.83
CA VAL A 11 2.02 9.11 0.72
C VAL A 11 1.43 8.48 1.99
N LEU A 12 2.00 7.39 2.49
CA LEU A 12 1.53 6.70 3.70
C LEU A 12 1.77 7.49 5.01
N ASN A 13 2.56 8.56 4.99
CA ASN A 13 2.74 9.45 6.14
C ASN A 13 1.70 10.57 6.20
N GLU A 14 0.89 10.76 5.16
CA GLU A 14 -0.20 11.74 5.18
C GLU A 14 -1.20 11.43 6.31
N ASN A 15 -1.70 12.49 6.97
CA ASN A 15 -2.66 12.38 8.06
C ASN A 15 -4.05 12.06 7.50
N VAL A 16 -4.53 10.84 7.71
CA VAL A 16 -5.85 10.41 7.20
C VAL A 16 -6.99 10.72 8.17
N LEU A 17 -6.67 11.09 9.43
CA LEU A 17 -7.67 11.46 10.44
C LEU A 17 -8.33 12.81 10.12
N GLU A 18 -7.55 13.79 9.67
CA GLU A 18 -8.02 15.17 9.48
C GLU A 18 -9.16 15.28 8.45
N ASN A 19 -9.11 14.46 7.40
CA ASN A 19 -10.09 14.49 6.32
C ASN A 19 -10.93 13.21 6.23
N ASN A 20 -10.78 12.30 7.20
CA ASN A 20 -11.37 10.95 7.19
C ASN A 20 -11.15 10.24 5.84
N THR A 21 -9.91 10.33 5.34
CA THR A 21 -9.51 9.79 4.04
C THR A 21 -9.05 8.35 4.16
N CYS A 22 -8.91 7.70 3.00
CA CYS A 22 -8.26 6.42 2.86
C CYS A 22 -7.12 6.59 1.86
N ILE A 23 -6.05 5.84 2.09
CA ILE A 23 -4.96 5.64 1.14
C ILE A 23 -4.93 4.17 0.81
N GLU A 24 -5.03 3.86 -0.47
CA GLU A 24 -5.13 2.49 -0.95
C GLU A 24 -4.35 2.36 -2.26
N MET A 25 -3.36 1.49 -2.27
CA MET A 25 -2.49 1.21 -3.41
C MET A 25 -2.75 -0.22 -3.89
N ASN A 26 -3.08 -0.36 -5.16
CA ASN A 26 -3.20 -1.65 -5.83
C ASN A 26 -1.95 -1.98 -6.63
N PHE A 27 -1.40 -3.17 -6.49
CA PHE A 27 -0.13 -3.55 -7.11
C PHE A 27 -0.02 -5.04 -7.36
N CYS A 28 0.96 -5.42 -8.17
CA CYS A 28 1.42 -6.79 -8.29
C CYS A 28 2.92 -6.91 -8.04
N ILE A 29 3.36 -8.14 -7.86
CA ILE A 29 4.78 -8.49 -7.81
C ILE A 29 5.14 -9.20 -9.13
N ASP A 30 6.05 -8.59 -9.89
CA ASP A 30 6.59 -9.16 -11.13
C ASP A 30 7.12 -10.58 -10.87
N ASP A 31 6.75 -11.53 -11.75
CA ASP A 31 7.10 -12.96 -11.68
C ASP A 31 6.56 -13.71 -10.44
N ASP A 32 5.51 -13.22 -9.77
CA ASP A 32 4.83 -13.92 -8.67
C ASP A 32 3.32 -14.06 -8.91
N LEU A 33 2.90 -15.23 -9.38
CA LEU A 33 1.50 -15.57 -9.66
C LEU A 33 0.58 -15.54 -8.43
N GLU A 34 1.12 -15.58 -7.21
CA GLU A 34 0.32 -15.52 -5.98
C GLU A 34 -0.08 -14.08 -5.62
N HIS A 35 0.71 -13.10 -6.08
CA HIS A 35 0.61 -11.70 -5.71
C HIS A 35 0.36 -10.83 -6.95
N GLU A 36 -0.57 -11.27 -7.81
CA GLU A 36 -0.95 -10.55 -9.04
C GLU A 36 -1.92 -9.40 -8.80
N ASP A 37 -2.64 -9.41 -7.68
CA ASP A 37 -3.61 -8.39 -7.29
C ASP A 37 -3.58 -8.15 -5.78
N CYS A 38 -2.62 -7.35 -5.33
CA CYS A 38 -2.41 -7.02 -3.94
C CYS A 38 -2.81 -5.57 -3.64
N TRP A 39 -3.07 -5.35 -2.36
CA TRP A 39 -3.43 -4.05 -1.83
C TRP A 39 -2.59 -3.73 -0.60
N LEU A 40 -2.22 -2.46 -0.48
CA LEU A 40 -1.68 -1.91 0.76
C LEU A 40 -2.26 -0.53 1.00
N GLY A 41 -2.29 -0.10 2.26
CA GLY A 41 -2.86 1.20 2.52
C GLY A 41 -2.81 1.66 3.96
N LYS A 42 -3.50 2.77 4.16
CA LYS A 42 -3.70 3.43 5.45
C LYS A 42 -5.14 3.94 5.51
N ARG A 43 -5.81 3.69 6.63
CA ARG A 43 -7.19 4.16 6.87
C ARG A 43 -7.40 4.50 8.33
N VAL A 44 -8.49 5.20 8.61
CA VAL A 44 -8.98 5.40 9.98
C VAL A 44 -9.63 4.10 10.49
N ASP A 45 -9.18 3.65 11.65
CA ASP A 45 -9.84 2.61 12.44
C ASP A 45 -11.11 3.20 13.06
N LYS A 46 -12.26 2.66 12.64
CA LYS A 46 -13.58 3.14 13.04
C LYS A 46 -13.86 2.94 14.52
N ASP A 47 -13.20 1.97 15.16
CA ASP A 47 -13.49 1.61 16.54
C ASP A 47 -12.68 2.46 17.53
N ASN A 48 -11.46 2.88 17.14
CA ASN A 48 -10.50 3.51 18.05
C ASN A 48 -10.07 4.92 17.63
N ASN A 49 -10.61 5.46 16.53
CA ASN A 49 -10.25 6.78 15.96
C ASN A 49 -8.73 6.97 15.82
N LYS A 50 -8.04 5.90 15.40
CA LYS A 50 -6.60 5.87 15.17
C LYS A 50 -6.31 5.54 13.71
N GLU A 51 -5.11 5.83 13.25
CA GLU A 51 -4.67 5.39 11.93
C GLU A 51 -4.23 3.93 12.00
N ILE A 52 -4.59 3.15 10.99
CA ILE A 52 -4.13 1.77 10.82
C ILE A 52 -3.58 1.58 9.41
N TYR A 53 -2.50 0.81 9.35
CA TYR A 53 -1.82 0.41 8.13
C TYR A 53 -2.23 -1.02 7.80
N TRP A 54 -2.26 -1.39 6.51
CA TRP A 54 -2.73 -2.71 6.15
C TRP A 54 -2.16 -3.26 4.84
N TYR A 55 -2.18 -4.58 4.73
CA TYR A 55 -2.03 -5.36 3.50
C TYR A 55 -3.28 -6.19 3.24
N GLY A 56 -3.66 -6.35 1.98
CA GLY A 56 -4.59 -7.36 1.50
C GLY A 56 -3.95 -8.07 0.31
N LEU A 57 -3.42 -9.28 0.52
CA LEU A 57 -2.56 -9.91 -0.47
C LEU A 57 -3.31 -10.80 -1.47
N VAL A 58 -4.57 -11.13 -1.17
CA VAL A 58 -5.45 -11.94 -2.02
C VAL A 58 -6.88 -11.38 -1.98
N GLU A 59 -7.63 -11.57 -3.07
CA GLU A 59 -8.98 -11.02 -3.27
C GLU A 59 -9.99 -11.50 -2.21
N ASP A 60 -9.86 -12.75 -1.75
CA ASP A 60 -10.80 -13.34 -0.77
C ASP A 60 -10.61 -12.83 0.67
N GLY A 61 -9.62 -11.97 0.90
CA GLY A 61 -9.34 -11.36 2.20
C GLY A 61 -8.73 -12.30 3.23
N THR A 62 -8.42 -13.55 2.90
CA THR A 62 -7.79 -14.50 3.83
C THR A 62 -6.38 -14.09 4.24
N GLN A 63 -5.71 -13.27 3.42
CA GLN A 63 -4.40 -12.69 3.71
C GLN A 63 -4.48 -11.17 3.92
N ALA A 64 -5.34 -10.77 4.86
CA ALA A 64 -5.41 -9.41 5.35
C ALA A 64 -4.59 -9.23 6.64
N TYR A 65 -3.71 -8.23 6.66
CA TYR A 65 -2.85 -7.92 7.79
C TYR A 65 -2.98 -6.45 8.17
N TYR A 66 -2.96 -6.15 9.48
CA TYR A 66 -3.13 -4.80 10.01
C TYR A 66 -1.99 -4.45 10.97
N TYR A 67 -1.55 -3.21 10.93
CA TYR A 67 -0.43 -2.69 11.70
C TYR A 67 -0.75 -1.32 12.30
N ASP A 68 -0.18 -1.05 13.47
CA ASP A 68 -0.39 0.21 14.20
C ASP A 68 0.55 1.32 13.73
N CYS A 69 1.66 0.99 13.07
CA CYS A 69 2.60 1.98 12.54
C CYS A 69 3.16 1.59 11.16
N LEU A 70 3.68 2.60 10.45
CA LEU A 70 4.23 2.44 9.11
C LEU A 70 5.45 1.51 9.10
N ASP A 71 6.32 1.59 10.11
CA ASP A 71 7.53 0.76 10.16
C ASP A 71 7.18 -0.73 10.27
N ASP A 72 6.15 -1.07 11.04
CA ASP A 72 5.66 -2.45 11.15
C ASP A 72 5.16 -2.96 9.80
N LEU A 73 4.37 -2.15 9.07
CA LEU A 73 3.93 -2.48 7.72
C LEU A 73 5.14 -2.71 6.80
N LEU A 74 6.10 -1.79 6.79
CA LEU A 74 7.23 -1.87 5.88
C LEU A 74 8.20 -3.02 6.20
N SER A 75 8.22 -3.50 7.45
CA SER A 75 9.06 -4.62 7.91
C SER A 75 8.31 -5.95 7.99
N ALA A 76 7.04 -5.98 7.62
CA ALA A 76 6.23 -7.18 7.66
C ALA A 76 6.65 -8.17 6.57
N LYS A 77 7.02 -9.37 7.00
CA LYS A 77 7.50 -10.46 6.13
C LYS A 77 6.37 -11.26 5.50
N VAL A 78 5.47 -10.58 4.81
CA VAL A 78 4.25 -11.18 4.27
C VAL A 78 4.39 -11.68 2.83
N PHE A 79 5.55 -11.44 2.19
CA PHE A 79 5.82 -11.86 0.80
C PHE A 79 6.85 -13.00 0.76
N LYS A 80 6.43 -14.21 1.19
CA LYS A 80 7.30 -15.40 1.26
C LYS A 80 8.59 -15.11 2.05
N ASP A 81 8.44 -14.71 3.31
CA ASP A 81 9.50 -14.30 4.25
C ASP A 81 10.25 -13.00 3.91
N ASN A 82 9.87 -12.30 2.84
CA ASN A 82 10.39 -10.98 2.47
C ASN A 82 9.43 -9.87 2.88
N ASP A 83 9.97 -8.68 3.15
CA ASP A 83 9.19 -7.46 3.34
C ASP A 83 9.05 -6.63 2.05
N ILE A 84 8.24 -5.57 2.07
CA ILE A 84 8.00 -4.71 0.89
C ILE A 84 9.29 -4.03 0.38
N ARG A 85 10.28 -3.81 1.25
CA ARG A 85 11.56 -3.17 0.89
C ARG A 85 12.41 -4.14 0.08
N ASP A 86 12.42 -5.40 0.47
CA ASP A 86 13.12 -6.48 -0.24
C ASP A 86 12.57 -6.68 -1.66
N ILE A 87 11.24 -6.58 -1.82
CA ILE A 87 10.57 -6.86 -3.10
C ILE A 87 10.31 -5.62 -3.96
N TRP A 88 10.53 -4.40 -3.46
CA TRP A 88 10.08 -3.16 -4.12
C TRP A 88 10.51 -3.04 -5.59
N GLY A 89 11.71 -3.52 -5.92
CA GLY A 89 12.23 -3.52 -7.29
C GLY A 89 11.38 -4.33 -8.29
N ARG A 90 10.51 -5.22 -7.81
CA ARG A 90 9.58 -6.06 -8.57
C ARG A 90 8.12 -5.63 -8.42
N VAL A 91 7.84 -4.55 -7.68
CA VAL A 91 6.48 -4.07 -7.52
C VAL A 91 6.07 -3.27 -8.76
N THR A 92 4.97 -3.67 -9.38
CA THR A 92 4.30 -2.90 -10.44
C THR A 92 2.98 -2.35 -9.89
N TRP A 93 2.82 -1.03 -10.00
CA TRP A 93 1.67 -0.31 -9.45
C TRP A 93 0.56 -0.16 -10.51
N TYR A 94 -0.67 -0.52 -10.14
CA TYR A 94 -1.89 -0.30 -10.89
C TYR A 94 -2.66 0.99 -10.55
N SER A 95 -3.04 1.23 -9.28
CA SER A 95 -3.90 2.38 -8.92
C SER A 95 -3.68 2.93 -7.50
N LEU A 96 -3.93 4.23 -7.30
CA LEU A 96 -3.96 4.92 -6.00
C LEU A 96 -5.37 5.43 -5.73
N ASN A 97 -5.99 5.02 -4.64
CA ASN A 97 -7.36 5.42 -4.26
C ASN A 97 -8.38 5.18 -5.38
N GLY A 98 -8.20 4.10 -6.15
CA GLY A 98 -9.04 3.77 -7.30
C GLY A 98 -8.79 4.62 -8.55
N CYS A 99 -7.84 5.57 -8.52
CA CYS A 99 -7.40 6.31 -9.70
C CYS A 99 -6.18 5.61 -10.31
N ASP A 100 -6.17 5.48 -11.64
CA ASP A 100 -5.00 4.96 -12.35
C ASP A 100 -3.79 5.85 -12.03
N VAL A 101 -2.63 5.22 -11.76
CA VAL A 101 -1.41 5.98 -11.43
C VAL A 101 -0.96 6.85 -12.60
N GLU A 102 -1.18 6.42 -13.84
CA GLU A 102 -0.91 7.21 -15.03
C GLU A 102 -1.76 8.49 -15.08
N GLU A 103 -2.98 8.45 -14.55
CA GLU A 103 -3.84 9.63 -14.42
C GLU A 103 -3.39 10.54 -13.27
N MET A 104 -2.98 9.96 -12.14
CA MET A 104 -2.54 10.69 -10.95
C MET A 104 -1.22 11.46 -11.16
N ILE A 105 -0.27 10.91 -11.93
CA ILE A 105 1.03 11.58 -12.15
C ILE A 105 0.89 12.90 -12.92
N ARG A 106 -0.10 13.04 -13.80
CA ARG A 106 -0.39 14.31 -14.48
C ARG A 106 -0.72 15.45 -13.50
N TYR A 107 -1.09 15.12 -12.26
CA TYR A 107 -1.37 16.06 -11.19
C TYR A 107 -0.26 16.19 -10.14
N ILE A 108 0.75 15.30 -10.17
CA ILE A 108 1.87 15.25 -9.21
C ILE A 108 3.16 15.86 -9.79
N GLU A 109 3.22 16.09 -11.11
CA GLU A 109 4.25 16.94 -11.71
C GLU A 109 4.06 18.40 -11.28
N PHE A 110 4.75 18.76 -10.19
CA PHE A 110 5.03 20.14 -9.76
C PHE A 110 6.17 20.76 -10.57
#